data_AF-A0AAV3BAM6-F1
#
_entry.id   AF-A0AAV3BAM6-F1
#
_cell.length_a   1.000
_cell.length_b   1.000
_cell.length_c   1.000
_cell.angle_alpha   90.00
_cell.angle_beta   90.00
_cell.angle_gamma   90.00
#
_symmetry.space_group_name_H-M   'P 1'
#
loop_
_entity.id
_entity.type
_entity.pdbx_description
1 polymer ?
#
loop_
_entity_poly.entity_id
_entity_poly.type
_entity_poly.pdbx_seq_one_letter_code
_entity_poly.pdbx_strand_id
1 'polypeptide(L)'
;MRSNNKFTLKKLALALMLAGCTISNAYAVLIPVAGAIQGSAPTLSAPSNSALHAVDLSSNATGAVLASGDTITLTYTYNDADEDLDNSINYVNWYYTKGGVDTQIATTNITNSPAKTNDGKGRSVLIIPATAIGADAIKVVIQEFSASGDPISGQTISVADTSTGGGGTTTRPGPIAPGSNVTPGIYLSTDTLFTNNLLGSETILSANNVYVFKLWDSEAVGVIDLTNAVHYNWRLLGDSATDSVAAPTTGFVTSVSNADFSVPMNTAADGTQLTGSVDGMQGFQLTVDYN
;
A
#
# COMPACT_ATOMS: atom_id res chain seq x y z
N MET A 1 92.32 3.63 -30.90
CA MET A 1 91.73 4.86 -30.29
C MET A 1 90.65 4.46 -29.30
N ARG A 2 90.48 5.28 -28.24
CA ARG A 2 89.55 5.19 -27.09
C ARG A 2 90.00 4.25 -25.97
N SER A 3 89.95 4.61 -24.69
CA SER A 3 89.74 5.89 -23.98
C SER A 3 90.02 5.55 -22.51
N ASN A 4 91.13 6.02 -21.94
CA ASN A 4 91.37 5.85 -20.50
C ASN A 4 90.50 6.87 -19.75
N ASN A 5 89.27 6.46 -19.42
CA ASN A 5 88.36 7.25 -18.60
C ASN A 5 88.92 7.34 -17.18
N LYS A 6 89.69 8.39 -16.89
CA LYS A 6 90.09 8.77 -15.53
C LYS A 6 88.84 9.25 -14.79
N PHE A 7 88.18 8.34 -14.07
CA PHE A 7 87.14 8.67 -13.11
C PHE A 7 87.78 9.44 -11.94
N THR A 8 87.63 10.76 -11.93
CA THR A 8 88.22 11.60 -10.88
C THR A 8 87.33 11.56 -9.65
N LEU A 9 87.94 11.29 -8.49
CA LEU A 9 87.33 11.21 -7.16
C LEU A 9 86.36 12.38 -6.86
N LYS A 10 86.62 13.56 -7.44
CA LYS A 10 85.79 14.76 -7.34
C LYS A 10 84.39 14.60 -7.95
N LYS A 11 84.22 13.80 -9.01
CA LYS A 11 82.90 13.51 -9.60
C LYS A 11 82.10 12.48 -8.78
N LEU A 12 82.79 11.54 -8.14
CA LEU A 12 82.18 10.56 -7.24
C LEU A 12 81.71 11.23 -5.93
N ALA A 13 82.52 12.16 -5.39
CA ALA A 13 82.16 12.94 -4.20
C ALA A 13 80.96 13.86 -4.43
N LEU A 14 80.88 14.52 -5.58
CA LEU A 14 79.73 15.38 -5.92
C LEU A 14 78.45 14.54 -6.12
N ALA A 15 78.53 13.38 -6.76
CA ALA A 15 77.39 12.47 -6.91
C ALA A 15 76.89 11.90 -5.57
N LEU A 16 77.79 11.60 -4.62
CA LEU A 16 77.42 11.17 -3.27
C LEU A 16 76.78 12.30 -2.45
N MET A 17 77.23 13.55 -2.64
CA MET A 17 76.70 14.72 -1.94
C MET A 17 75.31 15.13 -2.47
N LEU A 18 75.04 14.98 -3.77
CA LEU A 18 73.71 15.19 -4.36
C LEU A 18 72.72 14.06 -4.03
N ALA A 19 73.19 12.82 -3.86
CA ALA A 19 72.35 11.69 -3.44
C ALA A 19 72.00 11.72 -1.94
N GLY A 20 72.81 12.39 -1.11
CA GLY A 20 72.58 12.52 0.33
C GLY A 20 71.58 13.61 0.74
N CYS A 21 71.25 14.56 -0.15
CA CYS A 21 70.45 15.74 0.20
C CYS A 21 68.93 15.61 -0.02
N THR A 22 68.41 14.48 -0.53
CA THR A 22 66.97 14.37 -0.82
C THR A 22 66.31 13.08 -0.33
N ILE A 23 66.96 12.28 0.50
CA ILE A 23 66.28 11.17 1.18
C ILE A 23 65.60 11.69 2.45
N SER A 24 64.63 12.59 2.28
CA SER A 24 63.62 12.81 3.31
C SER A 24 62.78 11.54 3.37
N ASN A 25 63.13 10.64 4.29
CA ASN A 25 62.28 9.50 4.60
C ASN A 25 60.98 10.05 5.21
N ALA A 26 59.93 10.09 4.41
CA ALA A 26 58.59 10.30 4.92
C ALA A 26 58.19 9.02 5.66
N TYR A 27 58.31 9.04 6.99
CA TYR A 27 57.77 7.98 7.82
C TYR A 27 56.27 8.24 7.98
N ALA A 28 55.45 7.43 7.32
CA ALA A 28 54.05 7.31 7.70
C ALA A 28 53.98 6.42 8.94
N VAL A 29 53.88 7.03 10.11
CA VAL A 29 53.52 6.30 11.33
C VAL A 29 52.03 5.99 11.21
N LEU A 30 51.67 4.74 10.95
CA LEU A 30 50.27 4.31 10.99
C LEU A 30 49.78 4.44 12.42
N ILE A 31 48.73 5.25 12.61
CA ILE A 31 47.90 5.14 13.80
C ILE A 31 47.21 3.76 13.68
N PRO A 32 47.30 2.87 14.69
CA PRO A 32 46.52 1.64 14.68
C PRO A 32 45.04 1.99 14.49
N VAL A 33 44.32 1.17 13.73
CA VAL A 33 42.90 1.40 13.37
C VAL A 33 42.13 1.70 14.66
N ALA A 34 41.81 2.97 14.90
CA ALA A 34 40.75 3.33 15.82
C ALA A 34 39.46 2.74 15.22
N GLY A 35 38.51 2.32 16.06
CA GLY A 35 37.21 1.82 15.58
C GLY A 35 36.51 2.81 14.62
N ALA A 36 35.32 2.43 14.12
CA ALA A 36 34.55 3.30 13.24
C ALA A 36 34.48 4.74 13.80
N ILE A 37 34.73 5.72 12.93
CA ILE A 37 34.56 7.13 13.30
C ILE A 37 33.07 7.30 13.56
N GLN A 38 32.72 7.61 14.80
CA GLN A 38 31.34 7.87 15.20
C GLN A 38 30.90 9.17 14.53
N GLY A 39 29.95 9.03 13.61
CA GLY A 39 29.27 10.10 12.90
C GLY A 39 27.94 10.45 13.57
N SER A 40 26.98 10.88 12.75
CA SER A 40 25.62 11.25 13.12
C SER A 40 24.63 10.23 12.61
N ALA A 41 23.57 9.97 13.36
CA ALA A 41 22.49 9.11 12.87
C ALA A 41 21.70 9.80 11.75
N PRO A 42 21.23 9.04 10.73
CA PRO A 42 20.32 9.57 9.73
C PRO A 42 19.00 9.99 10.39
N THR A 43 18.37 11.03 9.84
CA THR A 43 17.08 11.55 10.29
C THR A 43 16.14 11.74 9.12
N LEU A 44 14.87 11.41 9.31
CA LEU A 44 13.81 11.70 8.37
C LEU A 44 12.99 12.89 8.88
N SER A 45 12.51 13.71 7.95
CA SER A 45 11.61 14.81 8.29
C SER A 45 10.42 14.89 7.35
N ALA A 46 9.30 15.39 7.86
CA ALA A 46 8.09 15.60 7.07
C ALA A 46 8.27 16.81 6.13
N PRO A 47 8.21 16.62 4.79
CA PRO A 47 8.43 17.71 3.84
C PRO A 47 7.48 18.91 3.99
N SER A 48 6.28 18.70 4.53
CA SER A 48 5.24 19.72 4.68
C SER A 48 5.55 20.76 5.77
N ASN A 49 6.28 20.37 6.82
CA ASN A 49 6.49 21.21 8.01
C ASN A 49 7.89 21.10 8.63
N SER A 50 8.78 20.29 8.04
CA SER A 50 10.14 20.02 8.53
C SER A 50 10.21 19.43 9.94
N ALA A 51 9.13 18.83 10.45
CA ALA A 51 9.17 18.10 11.71
C ALA A 51 10.14 16.92 11.58
N LEU A 52 11.04 16.75 12.56
CA LEU A 52 11.98 15.64 12.59
C LEU A 52 11.30 14.36 13.08
N HIS A 53 11.81 13.22 12.64
CA HIS A 53 11.27 11.89 12.91
C HIS A 53 9.79 11.79 12.54
N ALA A 54 9.46 12.42 11.41
CA ALA A 54 8.11 12.56 10.91
C ALA A 54 8.04 12.28 9.40
N VAL A 55 6.84 11.97 8.94
CA VAL A 55 6.53 11.69 7.54
C VAL A 55 5.26 12.43 7.11
N ASP A 56 5.16 12.71 5.81
CA ASP A 56 3.92 13.14 5.18
C ASP A 56 3.18 11.96 4.58
N LEU A 57 1.87 11.97 4.74
CA LEU A 57 0.98 10.97 4.18
C LEU A 57 -0.04 11.65 3.25
N SER A 58 -0.34 10.98 2.15
CA SER A 58 -1.35 11.42 1.18
C SER A 58 -2.03 10.21 0.54
N SER A 59 -3.20 10.41 -0.07
CA SER A 59 -3.91 9.34 -0.76
C SER A 59 -4.61 9.85 -2.03
N ASN A 60 -4.87 8.94 -2.99
CA ASN A 60 -5.70 9.24 -4.16
C ASN A 60 -7.20 9.04 -3.93
N ALA A 61 -7.60 8.65 -2.72
CA ALA A 61 -9.00 8.43 -2.36
C ALA A 61 -9.86 9.66 -2.73
N THR A 62 -11.08 9.42 -3.18
CA THR A 62 -12.03 10.48 -3.56
C THR A 62 -13.24 10.54 -2.63
N GLY A 63 -13.57 9.42 -1.97
CA GLY A 63 -14.67 9.29 -1.03
C GLY A 63 -14.42 9.92 0.34
N ALA A 64 -15.32 9.64 1.30
CA ALA A 64 -15.18 10.10 2.69
C ALA A 64 -14.17 9.26 3.50
N VAL A 65 -14.00 7.98 3.11
CA VAL A 65 -13.07 7.03 3.70
C VAL A 65 -12.09 6.52 2.63
N LEU A 66 -11.03 5.86 3.06
CA LEU A 66 -10.17 5.08 2.17
C LEU A 66 -10.91 3.84 1.65
N ALA A 67 -10.64 3.41 0.43
CA ALA A 67 -11.15 2.18 -0.14
C ALA A 67 -10.02 1.23 -0.57
N SER A 68 -10.33 -0.07 -0.71
CA SER A 68 -9.38 -1.00 -1.28
C SER A 68 -9.02 -0.62 -2.73
N GLY A 69 -7.75 -0.75 -3.11
CA GLY A 69 -7.23 -0.30 -4.39
C GLY A 69 -6.83 1.19 -4.43
N ASP A 70 -7.21 1.99 -3.42
CA ASP A 70 -6.61 3.32 -3.24
C ASP A 70 -5.11 3.19 -2.95
N THR A 71 -4.39 4.25 -3.29
CA THR A 71 -2.96 4.38 -2.99
C THR A 71 -2.76 5.32 -1.82
N ILE A 72 -1.92 4.91 -0.89
CA ILE A 72 -1.35 5.79 0.14
C ILE A 72 0.12 6.04 -0.21
N THR A 73 0.53 7.30 -0.16
CA THR A 73 1.91 7.71 -0.37
C THR A 73 2.46 8.30 0.92
N LEU A 74 3.48 7.64 1.47
CA LEU A 74 4.37 8.18 2.49
C LEU A 74 5.54 8.89 1.80
N THR A 75 5.82 10.12 2.22
CA THR A 75 6.97 10.91 1.74
C THR A 75 7.76 11.44 2.94
N TYR A 76 9.08 11.45 2.80
CA TYR A 76 10.00 12.04 3.77
C TYR A 76 11.12 12.80 3.06
N THR A 77 11.74 13.75 3.76
CA THR A 77 13.06 14.28 3.41
C THR A 77 14.10 13.55 4.25
N TYR A 78 15.12 13.00 3.60
CA TYR A 78 16.23 12.31 4.25
C TYR A 78 17.37 13.28 4.53
N ASN A 79 17.93 13.25 5.74
CA ASN A 79 19.14 13.97 6.06
C ASN A 79 20.11 13.11 6.90
N ASP A 80 21.36 13.08 6.48
CA ASP A 80 22.50 12.52 7.18
C ASP A 80 23.65 13.54 7.13
N ALA A 81 24.15 13.93 8.30
CA ALA A 81 25.15 15.00 8.41
C ALA A 81 26.54 14.59 7.86
N ASP A 82 26.77 13.29 7.69
CA ASP A 82 27.99 12.73 7.11
C ASP A 82 27.84 12.49 5.60
N GLU A 83 26.72 12.95 5.00
CA GLU A 83 26.38 12.86 3.58
C GLU A 83 26.21 11.42 3.06
N ASP A 84 25.95 10.46 3.96
CA ASP A 84 25.64 9.09 3.57
C ASP A 84 24.29 8.99 2.82
N LEU A 85 24.14 7.97 1.97
CA LEU A 85 22.93 7.79 1.16
C LEU A 85 21.79 7.13 1.93
N ASP A 86 20.55 7.45 1.55
CA ASP A 86 19.34 6.85 2.14
C ASP A 86 19.19 5.35 1.81
N ASN A 87 18.86 4.57 2.84
CA ASN A 87 18.51 3.16 2.74
C ASN A 87 17.25 2.79 3.58
N SER A 88 16.50 3.79 4.04
CA SER A 88 15.31 3.63 4.89
C SER A 88 14.20 2.84 4.19
N ILE A 89 14.16 2.89 2.86
CA ILE A 89 13.15 2.18 2.04
C ILE A 89 13.16 0.65 2.18
N ASN A 90 14.28 0.05 2.60
CA ASN A 90 14.35 -1.38 2.85
C ASN A 90 13.75 -1.77 4.22
N TYR A 91 13.34 -0.78 5.00
CA TYR A 91 12.82 -0.93 6.36
C TYR A 91 11.47 -0.22 6.54
N VAL A 92 10.68 -0.16 5.45
CA VAL A 92 9.29 0.31 5.49
C VAL A 92 8.35 -0.89 5.48
N ASN A 93 7.50 -1.00 6.50
CA ASN A 93 6.48 -2.03 6.61
C ASN A 93 5.10 -1.38 6.78
N TRP A 94 4.16 -1.82 5.95
CA TRP A 94 2.76 -1.41 6.00
C TRP A 94 1.90 -2.51 6.59
N TYR A 95 0.86 -2.12 7.32
CA TYR A 95 -0.08 -3.02 7.96
C TYR A 95 -1.49 -2.47 7.81
N TYR A 96 -2.49 -3.34 7.81
CA TYR A 96 -3.85 -2.96 8.13
C TYR A 96 -4.20 -3.51 9.52
N THR A 97 -4.97 -2.75 10.28
CA THR A 97 -5.41 -3.12 11.62
C THR A 97 -6.90 -3.39 11.60
N LYS A 98 -7.32 -4.60 12.03
CA LYS A 98 -8.73 -4.98 12.09
C LYS A 98 -9.03 -5.54 13.47
N GLY A 99 -9.95 -4.91 14.21
CA GLY A 99 -10.27 -5.35 15.57
C GLY A 99 -9.07 -5.33 16.52
N GLY A 100 -8.15 -4.38 16.33
CA GLY A 100 -6.92 -4.24 17.13
C GLY A 100 -5.78 -5.19 16.76
N VAL A 101 -5.92 -6.00 15.71
CA VAL A 101 -4.86 -6.91 15.22
C VAL A 101 -4.20 -6.33 13.97
N ASP A 102 -2.90 -6.10 14.04
CA ASP A 102 -2.09 -5.67 12.91
C ASP A 102 -1.74 -6.86 12.02
N THR A 103 -2.09 -6.78 10.74
CA THR A 103 -1.68 -7.74 9.72
C THR A 103 -0.79 -7.05 8.70
N GLN A 104 0.40 -7.61 8.48
CA GLN A 104 1.35 -7.04 7.53
C GLN A 104 0.84 -7.17 6.10
N ILE A 105 0.95 -6.08 5.35
CA ILE A 105 0.61 -6.06 3.93
C ILE A 105 1.79 -6.61 3.12
N ALA A 106 1.47 -7.44 2.13
CA ALA A 106 2.47 -8.04 1.26
C ALA A 106 3.27 -6.97 0.51
N THR A 107 4.58 -7.21 0.35
CA THR A 107 5.48 -6.29 -0.35
C THR A 107 5.13 -6.10 -1.81
N THR A 108 4.36 -7.00 -2.42
CA THR A 108 3.83 -6.86 -3.78
C THR A 108 2.89 -5.67 -3.93
N ASN A 109 2.26 -5.20 -2.85
CA ASN A 109 1.41 -4.02 -2.85
C ASN A 109 2.20 -2.72 -2.58
N ILE A 110 3.53 -2.80 -2.41
CA ILE A 110 4.36 -1.69 -1.93
C ILE A 110 5.44 -1.38 -2.98
N THR A 111 5.56 -0.11 -3.36
CA THR A 111 6.64 0.39 -4.22
C THR A 111 7.40 1.49 -3.48
N ASN A 112 8.70 1.28 -3.27
CA ASN A 112 9.55 2.24 -2.56
C ASN A 112 10.59 2.86 -3.50
N SER A 113 10.93 4.12 -3.25
CA SER A 113 12.01 4.83 -3.92
C SER A 113 12.79 5.68 -2.90
N PRO A 114 14.10 5.45 -2.72
CA PRO A 114 14.89 6.19 -1.73
C PRO A 114 15.10 7.65 -2.14
N ALA A 115 15.47 8.49 -1.18
CA ALA A 115 16.07 9.77 -1.48
C ALA A 115 17.39 9.56 -2.23
N LYS A 116 17.59 10.26 -3.35
CA LYS A 116 18.79 10.10 -4.19
C LYS A 116 19.99 10.90 -3.69
N THR A 117 19.75 11.86 -2.81
CA THR A 117 20.74 12.79 -2.27
C THR A 117 20.39 13.08 -0.82
N ASN A 118 21.36 13.59 -0.08
CA ASN A 118 21.08 14.28 1.17
C ASN A 118 20.11 15.45 0.93
N ASP A 119 19.22 15.73 1.88
CA ASP A 119 18.05 16.62 1.76
C ASP A 119 17.08 16.26 0.62
N GLY A 120 17.26 15.09 0.01
CA GLY A 120 16.39 14.56 -1.02
C GLY A 120 15.13 13.93 -0.45
N LYS A 121 14.14 13.69 -1.32
CA LYS A 121 12.88 13.06 -0.93
C LYS A 121 12.86 11.57 -1.22
N GLY A 122 12.55 10.78 -0.20
CA GLY A 122 12.20 9.37 -0.35
C GLY A 122 10.67 9.18 -0.32
N ARG A 123 10.22 8.04 -0.85
CA ARG A 123 8.79 7.73 -1.00
C ARG A 123 8.52 6.25 -0.82
N SER A 124 7.43 5.92 -0.13
CA SER A 124 6.82 4.58 -0.11
C SER A 124 5.37 4.68 -0.55
N VAL A 125 4.95 3.86 -1.50
CA VAL A 125 3.60 3.83 -2.05
C VAL A 125 2.97 2.48 -1.74
N LEU A 126 1.87 2.49 -1.00
CA LEU A 126 1.04 1.33 -0.74
C LEU A 126 -0.19 1.38 -1.65
N ILE A 127 -0.53 0.27 -2.31
CA ILE A 127 -1.88 0.01 -2.83
C ILE A 127 -2.64 -0.79 -1.77
N ILE A 128 -3.76 -0.28 -1.27
CA ILE A 128 -4.53 -0.97 -0.21
C ILE A 128 -5.08 -2.30 -0.75
N PRO A 129 -4.71 -3.47 -0.21
CA PRO A 129 -5.20 -4.75 -0.71
C PRO A 129 -6.68 -4.94 -0.39
N ALA A 130 -7.38 -5.77 -1.18
CA ALA A 130 -8.80 -6.07 -0.97
C ALA A 130 -9.06 -6.77 0.39
N THR A 131 -8.09 -7.52 0.90
CA THR A 131 -8.17 -8.15 2.24
C THR A 131 -8.22 -7.14 3.39
N ALA A 132 -7.88 -5.87 3.14
CA ALA A 132 -7.96 -4.81 4.15
C ALA A 132 -9.38 -4.23 4.30
N ILE A 133 -10.37 -4.67 3.51
CA ILE A 133 -11.76 -4.20 3.64
C ILE A 133 -12.28 -4.43 5.07
N GLY A 134 -12.88 -3.38 5.62
CA GLY A 134 -13.34 -3.31 7.00
C GLY A 134 -12.22 -3.19 8.04
N ALA A 135 -10.97 -2.93 7.65
CA ALA A 135 -9.92 -2.55 8.59
C ALA A 135 -10.18 -1.14 9.14
N ASP A 136 -9.85 -0.94 10.42
CA ASP A 136 -10.08 0.30 11.15
C ASP A 136 -9.02 1.36 10.84
N ALA A 137 -7.78 0.90 10.55
CA ALA A 137 -6.64 1.78 10.31
C ALA A 137 -5.65 1.16 9.32
N ILE A 138 -4.88 2.04 8.67
CA ILE A 138 -3.65 1.67 7.97
C ILE A 138 -2.48 2.17 8.81
N LYS A 139 -1.58 1.26 9.14
CA LYS A 139 -0.37 1.52 9.93
C LYS A 139 0.86 1.44 9.03
N VAL A 140 1.85 2.27 9.34
CA VAL A 140 3.17 2.20 8.70
C VAL A 140 4.27 2.38 9.73
N VAL A 141 5.30 1.56 9.59
CA VAL A 141 6.53 1.63 10.38
C VAL A 141 7.70 1.79 9.43
N ILE A 142 8.50 2.84 9.64
CA ILE A 142 9.73 3.10 8.89
C ILE A 142 10.88 3.27 9.88
N GLN A 143 12.00 2.60 9.61
CA GLN A 143 13.26 2.84 10.30
C GLN A 143 14.09 3.84 9.51
N GLU A 144 14.55 4.90 10.16
CA GLU A 144 15.55 5.80 9.59
C GLU A 144 16.85 5.01 9.42
N PHE A 145 17.34 4.88 8.18
CA PHE A 145 18.47 4.00 7.88
C PHE A 145 19.35 4.57 6.77
N SER A 146 20.65 4.58 7.03
CA SER A 146 21.69 5.04 6.12
C SER A 146 22.32 3.85 5.38
N ALA A 147 22.86 4.07 4.19
CA ALA A 147 23.56 3.06 3.42
C ALA A 147 24.94 2.73 4.01
N SER A 148 25.53 3.68 4.74
CA SER A 148 26.84 3.59 5.39
C SER A 148 26.82 4.36 6.71
N GLY A 149 27.99 4.53 7.33
CA GLY A 149 28.12 5.28 8.58
C GLY A 149 27.94 4.44 9.85
N ASP A 150 28.37 5.03 10.96
CA ASP A 150 28.16 4.54 12.32
C ASP A 150 27.78 5.73 13.21
N PRO A 151 26.53 5.85 13.69
CA PRO A 151 25.48 4.83 13.62
C PRO A 151 24.75 4.76 12.27
N ILE A 152 24.51 3.54 11.78
CA ILE A 152 23.83 3.29 10.49
C ILE A 152 22.30 3.54 10.53
N SER A 153 21.72 3.65 11.73
CA SER A 153 20.27 3.74 11.93
C SER A 153 19.91 4.85 12.93
N GLY A 154 18.86 5.60 12.62
CA GLY A 154 18.24 6.60 13.49
C GLY A 154 17.06 6.04 14.29
N GLN A 155 16.00 6.84 14.42
CA GLN A 155 14.77 6.45 15.13
C GLN A 155 13.85 5.56 14.29
N THR A 156 12.97 4.81 14.96
CA THR A 156 11.85 4.15 14.29
C THR A 156 10.63 5.08 14.34
N ILE A 157 10.08 5.43 13.20
CA ILE A 157 8.83 6.19 13.09
C ILE A 157 7.69 5.18 12.93
N SER A 158 6.77 5.14 13.90
CA SER A 158 5.59 4.28 13.88
C SER A 158 4.33 5.12 13.83
N VAL A 159 3.63 5.07 12.70
CA VAL A 159 2.32 5.69 12.50
C VAL A 159 1.24 4.63 12.68
N ALA A 160 0.56 4.65 13.82
CA ALA A 160 -0.47 3.65 14.15
C ALA A 160 -1.71 3.74 13.25
N ASP A 161 -2.07 4.95 12.82
CA ASP A 161 -3.11 5.18 11.82
C ASP A 161 -2.73 6.39 10.96
N THR A 162 -2.64 6.19 9.64
CA THR A 162 -2.32 7.24 8.69
C THR A 162 -3.30 8.41 8.69
N SER A 163 -4.51 8.22 9.20
CA SER A 163 -5.49 9.30 9.36
C SER A 163 -5.21 10.22 10.56
N THR A 164 -4.54 9.70 11.58
CA THR A 164 -4.19 10.43 12.82
C THR A 164 -2.80 11.04 12.78
N GLY A 165 -1.91 10.47 11.96
CA GLY A 165 -0.74 11.16 11.42
C GLY A 165 0.62 10.60 11.81
N GLY A 166 1.64 11.08 11.09
CA GLY A 166 3.04 10.76 11.30
C GLY A 166 3.91 11.98 11.57
N GLY A 167 3.33 13.04 12.16
CA GLY A 167 3.98 14.33 12.41
C GLY A 167 3.88 15.34 11.26
N GLY A 168 3.59 14.88 10.03
CA GLY A 168 3.27 15.70 8.86
C GLY A 168 1.78 15.67 8.47
N THR A 169 1.49 15.57 7.18
CA THR A 169 0.12 15.41 6.66
C THR A 169 -0.46 14.01 6.90
N THR A 170 -1.79 13.88 6.79
CA THR A 170 -2.54 12.65 7.06
C THR A 170 -3.36 12.18 5.86
N THR A 171 -3.87 10.95 5.91
CA THR A 171 -4.86 10.43 4.97
C THR A 171 -6.28 10.63 5.48
N ARG A 172 -7.27 10.22 4.66
CA ARG A 172 -8.65 10.04 5.13
C ARG A 172 -8.73 8.92 6.18
N PRO A 173 -9.76 8.96 7.07
CA PRO A 173 -9.99 7.93 8.07
C PRO A 173 -10.53 6.63 7.47
N GLY A 174 -10.44 5.56 8.26
CA GLY A 174 -11.17 4.31 8.04
C GLY A 174 -12.61 4.36 8.59
N PRO A 175 -13.35 3.24 8.52
CA PRO A 175 -12.91 1.93 8.06
C PRO A 175 -12.70 1.87 6.54
N ILE A 176 -11.88 0.91 6.08
CA ILE A 176 -11.60 0.73 4.65
C ILE A 176 -12.84 0.17 3.93
N ALA A 177 -13.37 0.93 2.97
CA ALA A 177 -14.49 0.51 2.14
C ALA A 177 -14.05 -0.43 0.99
N PRO A 178 -14.96 -1.21 0.41
CA PRO A 178 -14.74 -1.88 -0.87
C PRO A 178 -14.42 -0.87 -1.98
N GLY A 179 -13.39 -1.12 -2.79
CA GLY A 179 -12.99 -0.23 -3.88
C GLY A 179 -12.79 -0.94 -5.21
N SER A 180 -11.74 -0.59 -5.96
CA SER A 180 -11.61 -0.97 -7.38
C SER A 180 -11.00 -2.35 -7.63
N ASN A 181 -10.38 -2.95 -6.60
CA ASN A 181 -9.73 -4.26 -6.67
C ASN A 181 -10.58 -5.40 -6.09
N VAL A 182 -11.91 -5.27 -6.15
CA VAL A 182 -12.85 -6.36 -5.86
C VAL A 182 -13.72 -6.70 -7.06
N THR A 183 -14.15 -7.95 -7.13
CA THR A 183 -15.05 -8.45 -8.18
C THR A 183 -16.32 -8.98 -7.51
N PRO A 184 -17.46 -8.27 -7.60
CA PRO A 184 -18.75 -8.77 -7.14
C PRO A 184 -19.32 -9.81 -8.12
N GLY A 185 -20.09 -10.74 -7.60
CA GLY A 185 -20.82 -11.71 -8.41
C GLY A 185 -22.09 -12.20 -7.75
N ILE A 186 -23.05 -12.53 -8.61
CA ILE A 186 -24.31 -13.17 -8.25
C ILE A 186 -24.29 -14.55 -8.88
N TYR A 187 -24.53 -15.59 -8.10
CA TYR A 187 -24.48 -16.98 -8.55
C TYR A 187 -25.75 -17.70 -8.14
N LEU A 188 -26.07 -18.80 -8.83
CA LEU A 188 -27.02 -19.75 -8.29
C LEU A 188 -26.37 -20.48 -7.11
N SER A 189 -27.11 -20.72 -6.04
CA SER A 189 -26.68 -21.53 -4.89
C SER A 189 -26.20 -22.93 -5.29
N THR A 190 -26.67 -23.46 -6.41
CA THR A 190 -26.22 -24.74 -6.99
C THR A 190 -24.87 -24.66 -7.69
N ASP A 191 -24.40 -23.45 -8.07
CA ASP A 191 -23.07 -23.22 -8.63
C ASP A 191 -22.03 -23.14 -7.51
N THR A 192 -21.70 -24.31 -6.97
CA THR A 192 -20.73 -24.45 -5.86
C THR A 192 -19.29 -24.09 -6.24
N LEU A 193 -18.99 -23.94 -7.54
CA LEU A 193 -17.68 -23.52 -8.03
C LEU A 193 -17.64 -22.03 -8.39
N PHE A 194 -18.77 -21.33 -8.32
CA PHE A 194 -18.90 -19.90 -8.62
C PHE A 194 -18.32 -19.51 -9.99
N THR A 195 -18.58 -20.35 -11.00
CA THR A 195 -18.02 -20.17 -12.36
C THR A 195 -18.93 -19.34 -13.27
N ASN A 196 -20.23 -19.28 -12.96
CA ASN A 196 -21.25 -18.62 -13.78
C ASN A 196 -21.72 -17.35 -13.07
N ASN A 197 -20.92 -16.29 -13.12
CA ASN A 197 -21.33 -14.98 -12.60
C ASN A 197 -22.47 -14.42 -13.45
N LEU A 198 -23.63 -14.20 -12.82
CA LEU A 198 -24.83 -13.68 -13.46
C LEU A 198 -24.84 -12.16 -13.54
N LEU A 199 -23.99 -11.47 -12.77
CA LEU A 199 -23.93 -10.01 -12.76
C LEU A 199 -23.52 -9.48 -14.15
N GLY A 200 -24.35 -8.59 -14.73
CA GLY A 200 -24.14 -8.03 -16.06
C GLY A 200 -24.61 -8.92 -17.22
N SER A 201 -25.17 -10.10 -16.92
CA SER A 201 -25.86 -10.95 -17.90
C SER A 201 -27.36 -10.64 -17.94
N GLU A 202 -28.03 -11.05 -19.03
CA GLU A 202 -29.51 -11.10 -19.08
C GLU A 202 -30.02 -12.18 -18.12
N THR A 203 -30.10 -11.84 -16.83
CA THR A 203 -30.53 -12.78 -15.79
C THR A 203 -32.05 -12.84 -15.77
N ILE A 204 -32.60 -14.01 -16.13
CA ILE A 204 -34.02 -14.30 -15.92
C ILE A 204 -34.17 -14.97 -14.56
N LEU A 205 -34.79 -14.25 -13.62
CA LEU A 205 -35.13 -14.81 -12.31
C LEU A 205 -36.11 -15.96 -12.49
N SER A 206 -35.75 -17.13 -11.97
CA SER A 206 -36.56 -18.34 -12.07
C SER A 206 -37.10 -18.74 -10.70
N ALA A 207 -38.36 -19.19 -10.69
CA ALA A 207 -38.98 -19.69 -9.47
C ALA A 207 -38.19 -20.86 -8.86
N ASN A 208 -38.16 -20.96 -7.53
CA ASN A 208 -37.45 -21.98 -6.76
C ASN A 208 -35.92 -21.94 -6.84
N ASN A 209 -35.34 -20.95 -7.50
CA ASN A 209 -33.91 -20.71 -7.42
C ASN A 209 -33.57 -19.86 -6.19
N VAL A 210 -32.39 -20.15 -5.63
CA VAL A 210 -31.74 -19.36 -4.59
C VAL A 210 -30.46 -18.79 -5.17
N TYR A 211 -30.28 -17.48 -5.01
CA TYR A 211 -29.15 -16.71 -5.51
C TYR A 211 -28.25 -16.28 -4.35
N VAL A 212 -26.95 -16.36 -4.56
CA VAL A 212 -25.93 -16.07 -3.56
C VAL A 212 -25.03 -14.95 -4.05
N PHE A 213 -24.67 -14.04 -3.15
CA PHE A 213 -23.74 -12.97 -3.43
C PHE A 213 -22.33 -13.37 -3.01
N LYS A 214 -21.35 -13.14 -3.89
CA LYS A 214 -19.94 -13.24 -3.57
C LYS A 214 -19.20 -11.97 -3.92
N LEU A 215 -18.34 -11.51 -3.02
CA LEU A 215 -17.36 -10.47 -3.28
C LEU A 215 -15.98 -11.09 -3.26
N TRP A 216 -15.24 -11.00 -4.35
CA TRP A 216 -13.91 -11.61 -4.46
C TRP A 216 -12.82 -10.55 -4.47
N ASP A 217 -11.62 -10.93 -4.05
CA ASP A 217 -10.41 -10.24 -4.51
C ASP A 217 -10.29 -10.40 -6.04
N SER A 218 -10.16 -9.29 -6.77
CA SER A 218 -10.08 -9.31 -8.23
C SER A 218 -8.86 -10.09 -8.77
N GLU A 219 -7.78 -10.20 -8.00
CA GLU A 219 -6.60 -10.96 -8.42
C GLU A 219 -6.73 -12.47 -8.10
N ALA A 220 -7.75 -12.87 -7.33
CA ALA A 220 -7.93 -14.23 -6.83
C ALA A 220 -9.41 -14.65 -6.79
N VAL A 221 -10.14 -14.36 -7.86
CA VAL A 221 -11.57 -14.70 -8.01
C VAL A 221 -11.80 -16.21 -7.81
N GLY A 222 -12.76 -16.56 -6.95
CA GLY A 222 -13.06 -17.94 -6.58
C GLY A 222 -12.15 -18.54 -5.51
N VAL A 223 -11.11 -17.81 -5.07
CA VAL A 223 -10.14 -18.27 -4.07
C VAL A 223 -10.23 -17.44 -2.78
N ILE A 224 -10.24 -16.11 -2.89
CA ILE A 224 -10.31 -15.21 -1.73
C ILE A 224 -11.70 -14.58 -1.67
N ASP A 225 -12.56 -15.17 -0.83
CA ASP A 225 -13.92 -14.69 -0.55
C ASP A 225 -13.88 -13.57 0.51
N LEU A 226 -14.37 -12.40 0.12
CA LEU A 226 -14.46 -11.17 0.92
C LEU A 226 -15.90 -10.82 1.30
N THR A 227 -16.88 -11.67 1.02
CA THR A 227 -18.30 -11.37 1.31
C THR A 227 -18.53 -11.04 2.78
N ASN A 228 -17.84 -11.73 3.70
CA ASN A 228 -17.97 -11.48 5.14
C ASN A 228 -17.31 -10.16 5.61
N ALA A 229 -16.60 -9.47 4.72
CA ALA A 229 -15.99 -8.17 5.02
C ALA A 229 -16.93 -6.99 4.73
N VAL A 230 -18.09 -7.25 4.11
CA VAL A 230 -19.05 -6.23 3.69
C VAL A 230 -20.43 -6.51 4.25
N HIS A 231 -21.24 -5.47 4.35
CA HIS A 231 -22.68 -5.62 4.46
C HIS A 231 -23.30 -5.50 3.07
N TYR A 232 -24.35 -6.27 2.79
CA TYR A 232 -25.02 -6.22 1.50
C TYR A 232 -26.53 -6.45 1.58
N ASN A 233 -27.24 -5.88 0.61
CA ASN A 233 -28.68 -5.98 0.45
C ASN A 233 -29.05 -6.21 -1.02
N TRP A 234 -30.08 -7.03 -1.26
CA TRP A 234 -30.57 -7.27 -2.61
C TRP A 234 -31.57 -6.19 -3.05
N ARG A 235 -31.52 -5.84 -4.34
CA ARG A 235 -32.49 -4.96 -4.98
C ARG A 235 -33.03 -5.51 -6.29
N LEU A 236 -34.21 -5.03 -6.66
CA LEU A 236 -34.83 -5.25 -7.96
C LEU A 236 -34.84 -3.95 -8.78
N LEU A 237 -34.35 -4.01 -10.03
CA LEU A 237 -34.39 -2.92 -11.01
C LEU A 237 -35.09 -3.36 -12.30
N GLY A 238 -35.35 -2.40 -13.20
CA GLY A 238 -36.02 -2.64 -14.46
C GLY A 238 -37.53 -2.63 -14.32
N ASP A 239 -38.22 -3.35 -15.19
CA ASP A 239 -39.67 -3.36 -15.30
C ASP A 239 -40.21 -4.77 -15.04
N SER A 240 -41.45 -4.85 -14.57
CA SER A 240 -42.16 -6.13 -14.46
C SER A 240 -42.45 -6.76 -15.83
N ALA A 241 -42.71 -8.07 -15.83
CA ALA A 241 -42.78 -8.89 -17.04
C ALA A 241 -43.95 -8.57 -17.98
N THR A 242 -45.14 -8.29 -17.44
CA THR A 242 -46.38 -8.17 -18.22
C THR A 242 -47.13 -6.87 -17.98
N ASP A 243 -47.09 -6.30 -16.77
CA ASP A 243 -47.79 -5.05 -16.45
C ASP A 243 -46.90 -3.79 -16.54
N SER A 244 -45.61 -3.94 -16.90
CA SER A 244 -44.67 -2.83 -17.15
C SER A 244 -44.55 -1.81 -16.01
N VAL A 245 -44.72 -2.28 -14.77
CA VAL A 245 -44.45 -1.51 -13.55
C VAL A 245 -42.95 -1.33 -13.43
N ALA A 246 -42.49 -0.10 -13.55
CA ALA A 246 -41.09 0.25 -13.43
C ALA A 246 -40.65 0.30 -11.96
N ALA A 247 -39.46 -0.25 -11.67
CA ALA A 247 -38.80 -0.02 -10.41
C ALA A 247 -38.35 1.45 -10.27
N PRO A 248 -38.26 1.99 -9.05
CA PRO A 248 -37.58 3.26 -8.81
C PRO A 248 -36.17 3.25 -9.42
N THR A 249 -35.62 4.42 -9.73
CA THR A 249 -34.24 4.53 -10.25
C THR A 249 -33.20 3.95 -9.30
N THR A 250 -33.48 3.94 -8.00
CA THR A 250 -32.67 3.32 -6.95
C THR A 250 -32.99 1.83 -6.75
N GLY A 251 -33.96 1.27 -7.46
CA GLY A 251 -34.47 -0.09 -7.29
C GLY A 251 -35.31 -0.30 -6.04
N PHE A 252 -36.10 -1.37 -6.03
CA PHE A 252 -36.82 -1.83 -4.85
C PHE A 252 -35.87 -2.53 -3.88
N VAL A 253 -35.74 -2.02 -2.66
CA VAL A 253 -34.93 -2.65 -1.60
C VAL A 253 -35.70 -3.83 -1.01
N THR A 254 -35.11 -5.02 -1.10
CA THR A 254 -35.71 -6.22 -0.52
C THR A 254 -35.52 -6.27 1.00
N SER A 255 -36.24 -7.17 1.66
CA SER A 255 -36.03 -7.49 3.09
C SER A 255 -34.79 -8.36 3.35
N VAL A 256 -34.08 -8.81 2.31
CA VAL A 256 -32.97 -9.76 2.43
C VAL A 256 -31.65 -9.01 2.59
N SER A 257 -31.07 -9.13 3.79
CA SER A 257 -29.78 -8.52 4.16
C SER A 257 -28.80 -9.60 4.60
N ASN A 258 -27.57 -9.54 4.08
CA ASN A 258 -26.49 -10.48 4.40
C ASN A 258 -26.89 -11.96 4.33
N ALA A 259 -27.77 -12.29 3.38
CA ALA A 259 -28.34 -13.61 3.23
C ALA A 259 -28.60 -13.93 1.75
N ASP A 260 -28.88 -15.20 1.47
CA ASP A 260 -29.22 -15.68 0.13
C ASP A 260 -30.63 -15.21 -0.26
N PHE A 261 -30.81 -14.94 -1.56
CA PHE A 261 -32.06 -14.43 -2.10
C PHE A 261 -32.85 -15.55 -2.79
N SER A 262 -34.07 -15.82 -2.32
CA SER A 262 -34.96 -16.87 -2.88
C SER A 262 -36.14 -16.29 -3.66
N VAL A 263 -36.50 -16.94 -4.77
CA VAL A 263 -37.74 -16.63 -5.51
C VAL A 263 -38.86 -17.61 -5.10
N PRO A 264 -40.10 -17.15 -4.81
CA PRO A 264 -40.58 -15.78 -4.87
C PRO A 264 -40.42 -15.04 -3.54
N MET A 265 -39.74 -13.89 -3.56
CA MET A 265 -39.73 -12.94 -2.46
C MET A 265 -40.37 -11.63 -2.93
N ASN A 266 -41.52 -11.30 -2.36
CA ASN A 266 -42.30 -10.10 -2.73
C ASN A 266 -42.55 -9.18 -1.53
N THR A 267 -41.65 -9.19 -0.55
CA THR A 267 -41.77 -8.40 0.68
C THR A 267 -40.62 -7.40 0.81
N ALA A 268 -40.97 -6.12 0.97
CA ALA A 268 -40.05 -5.07 1.38
C ALA A 268 -39.57 -5.29 2.82
N ALA A 269 -38.55 -4.54 3.25
CA ALA A 269 -37.96 -4.61 4.59
C ALA A 269 -38.99 -4.39 5.72
N ASP A 270 -40.08 -3.67 5.45
CA ASP A 270 -41.17 -3.40 6.38
C ASP A 270 -42.31 -4.43 6.34
N GLY A 271 -42.18 -5.50 5.54
CA GLY A 271 -43.17 -6.57 5.38
C GLY A 271 -44.31 -6.24 4.41
N THR A 272 -44.29 -5.09 3.74
CA THR A 272 -45.27 -4.73 2.71
C THR A 272 -44.92 -5.35 1.35
N GLN A 273 -45.86 -5.30 0.40
CA GLN A 273 -45.62 -5.79 -0.97
C GLN A 273 -44.51 -4.97 -1.65
N LEU A 274 -43.52 -5.65 -2.22
CA LEU A 274 -42.30 -5.01 -2.72
C LEU A 274 -42.52 -4.19 -4.00
N THR A 275 -43.14 -4.78 -5.03
CA THR A 275 -43.12 -4.21 -6.39
C THR A 275 -44.42 -3.55 -6.83
N GLY A 276 -45.51 -3.70 -6.07
CA GLY A 276 -46.85 -3.23 -6.44
C GLY A 276 -47.45 -3.84 -7.72
N SER A 277 -46.69 -4.66 -8.44
CA SER A 277 -47.06 -5.34 -9.69
C SER A 277 -47.84 -6.62 -9.41
N VAL A 278 -48.74 -6.98 -10.34
CA VAL A 278 -49.42 -8.28 -10.31
C VAL A 278 -48.49 -9.44 -10.68
N ASP A 279 -47.37 -9.15 -11.36
CA ASP A 279 -46.32 -10.11 -11.71
C ASP A 279 -45.41 -10.45 -10.52
N GLY A 280 -45.58 -9.73 -9.40
CA GLY A 280 -44.66 -9.77 -8.27
C GLY A 280 -43.28 -9.31 -8.71
N MET A 281 -42.28 -10.20 -8.65
CA MET A 281 -40.89 -9.90 -8.99
C MET A 281 -40.47 -10.33 -10.40
N GLN A 282 -41.37 -10.91 -11.19
CA GLN A 282 -41.04 -11.36 -12.54
C GLN A 282 -40.77 -10.17 -13.47
N GLY A 283 -39.74 -10.29 -14.31
CA GLY A 283 -39.29 -9.25 -15.25
C GLY A 283 -38.20 -8.34 -14.68
N PHE A 284 -38.15 -8.17 -13.36
CA PHE A 284 -37.11 -7.36 -12.72
C PHE A 284 -35.74 -8.03 -12.76
N GLN A 285 -34.71 -7.19 -12.89
CA GLN A 285 -33.31 -7.54 -12.76
C GLN A 285 -32.90 -7.56 -11.28
N LEU A 286 -32.05 -8.52 -10.91
CA LEU A 286 -31.50 -8.63 -9.56
C LEU A 286 -30.13 -7.96 -9.47
N THR A 287 -29.96 -7.11 -8.47
CA THR A 287 -28.66 -6.51 -8.13
C THR A 287 -28.40 -6.60 -6.63
N VAL A 288 -27.17 -6.30 -6.24
CA VAL A 288 -26.72 -6.24 -4.85
C VAL A 288 -26.05 -4.90 -4.59
N ASP A 289 -26.50 -4.22 -3.55
CA ASP A 289 -25.75 -3.13 -2.93
C ASP A 289 -24.86 -3.72 -1.85
N TYR A 290 -23.60 -3.28 -1.79
CA TYR A 290 -22.67 -3.67 -0.73
C TYR A 290 -21.82 -2.49 -0.27
N ASN A 291 -21.39 -2.51 0.99
CA ASN A 291 -20.57 -1.49 1.62
C ASN A 291 -19.66 -2.03 2.73
#